data_AF-A0A5E4XLV9-F1
#
_entry.id   AF-A0A5E4XLV9-F1
#
_cell.length_a   1.000
_cell.length_b   1.000
_cell.length_c   1.000
_cell.angle_alpha   90.00
_cell.angle_beta   90.00
_cell.angle_gamma   90.00
#
_symmetry.space_group_name_H-M   'P 1'
#
loop_
_entity.id
_entity.type
_entity.pdbx_description
1 polymer ?
#
loop_
_entity_poly.entity_id
_entity_poly.type
_entity_poly.pdbx_seq_one_letter_code
_entity_poly.pdbx_strand_id
1 'polypeptide(L)'
;MLAIPWIAIFPAALAAWSPAFRWLSLGLLVIGYSAALVNGQLDPLAVIPVTSLLFVAYAVSPHRKRYLQYIGHALFLVLAIALNMHWLPGFHNPRVIGPERFTVDAVPFTMYLNLDKPLVGFWLLLVLPWTRPLLKWRVALKAGLGGMLMTTAICLLIAVLFGLVRWAPKWPSASWLWLLNNLLLVTLTEEALFRGYLQGGLSRLLSQYRYADVIALSVAAVLFGLAHFAGGWQWVVLGCVAGIGYGLAYRFGGLGAAIFAHFGLNVTHFFLFTYPMLQSTGPL
;
A
#
# COMPACT_ATOMS: atom_id res chain seq x y z
N MET A 1 15.82 -18.74 8.35
CA MET A 1 16.42 -17.39 8.39
C MET A 1 15.80 -16.40 7.37
N LEU A 2 14.70 -16.76 6.68
CA LEU A 2 14.12 -15.96 5.58
C LEU A 2 13.50 -14.61 5.98
N ALA A 3 13.22 -14.36 7.25
CA ALA A 3 12.57 -13.12 7.69
C ALA A 3 13.56 -12.08 8.31
N ILE A 4 14.86 -12.38 8.35
CA ILE A 4 15.85 -11.53 9.03
C ILE A 4 15.85 -10.08 8.51
N PRO A 5 15.79 -9.80 7.19
CA PRO A 5 15.74 -8.42 6.70
C PRO A 5 14.60 -7.60 7.29
N TRP A 6 13.46 -8.23 7.56
CA TRP A 6 12.26 -7.57 8.07
C TRP A 6 12.36 -7.16 9.54
N ILE A 7 13.31 -7.70 10.30
CA ILE A 7 13.67 -7.19 11.63
C ILE A 7 14.13 -5.72 11.53
N ALA A 8 14.77 -5.33 10.41
CA ALA A 8 15.16 -3.95 10.16
C ALA A 8 14.13 -3.18 9.31
N ILE A 9 13.53 -3.82 8.29
CA ILE A 9 12.60 -3.15 7.38
C ILE A 9 11.29 -2.74 8.09
N PHE A 10 10.75 -3.54 9.00
CA PHE A 10 9.52 -3.15 9.73
C PHE A 10 9.74 -1.92 10.62
N PRO A 11 10.78 -1.84 11.47
CA PRO A 11 11.12 -0.60 12.17
C PRO A 11 11.44 0.55 11.23
N ALA A 12 12.03 0.30 10.05
CA ALA A 12 12.27 1.35 9.07
C ALA A 12 10.99 2.02 8.60
N ALA A 13 9.90 1.25 8.43
CA ALA A 13 8.56 1.76 8.07
C ALA A 13 7.98 2.66 9.17
N LEU A 14 8.14 2.26 10.44
CA LEU A 14 7.75 3.07 11.59
C LEU A 14 8.57 4.38 11.66
N ALA A 15 9.90 4.27 11.51
CA ALA A 15 10.80 5.43 11.51
C ALA A 15 10.52 6.38 10.33
N ALA A 16 10.15 5.85 9.16
CA ALA A 16 9.83 6.64 7.98
C ALA A 16 8.64 7.58 8.21
N TRP A 17 7.78 7.30 9.19
CA TRP A 17 6.61 8.11 9.52
C TRP A 17 6.96 9.55 9.94
N SER A 18 8.08 9.73 10.65
CA SER A 18 8.51 11.04 11.16
C SER A 18 9.74 11.56 10.41
N PRO A 19 9.73 12.80 9.91
CA PRO A 19 10.90 13.43 9.32
C PRO A 19 12.12 13.46 10.27
N ALA A 20 11.89 13.52 11.59
CA ALA A 20 12.96 13.49 12.59
C ALA A 20 13.76 12.18 12.59
N PHE A 21 13.13 11.08 12.18
CA PHE A 21 13.75 9.75 12.14
C PHE A 21 14.14 9.31 10.72
N ARG A 22 14.22 10.25 9.76
CA ARG A 22 14.59 9.94 8.36
C ARG A 22 15.89 9.16 8.23
N TRP A 23 16.91 9.52 9.00
CA TRP A 23 18.24 8.90 8.92
C TRP A 23 18.25 7.52 9.56
N LEU A 24 17.48 7.35 10.65
CA LEU A 24 17.24 6.04 11.24
C LEU A 24 16.53 5.11 10.26
N SER A 25 15.47 5.59 9.59
CA SER A 25 14.76 4.83 8.55
C SER A 25 15.69 4.42 7.42
N LEU A 26 16.50 5.35 6.88
CA LEU A 26 17.50 5.05 5.85
C LEU A 26 18.54 4.02 6.32
N GLY A 27 19.09 4.18 7.52
CA GLY A 27 20.05 3.24 8.10
C GLY A 27 19.47 1.83 8.25
N LEU A 28 18.24 1.72 8.75
CA LEU A 28 17.53 0.46 8.87
C LEU A 28 17.20 -0.17 7.51
N LEU A 29 16.88 0.62 6.48
CA LEU A 29 16.72 0.13 5.12
C LEU A 29 18.05 -0.41 4.57
N VAL A 30 19.16 0.31 4.75
CA VAL A 30 20.48 -0.18 4.31
C VAL A 30 20.81 -1.50 4.99
N ILE A 31 20.58 -1.62 6.31
CA ILE A 31 20.79 -2.88 7.05
C ILE A 31 19.89 -3.98 6.50
N GLY A 32 18.59 -3.71 6.34
CA GLY A 32 17.62 -4.67 5.85
C GLY A 32 17.93 -5.19 4.44
N TYR A 33 18.20 -4.30 3.49
CA TYR A 33 18.53 -4.67 2.12
C TYR A 33 19.91 -5.31 1.99
N SER A 34 20.88 -4.92 2.81
CA SER A 34 22.17 -5.62 2.89
C SER A 34 21.99 -7.05 3.41
N ALA A 35 21.15 -7.23 4.44
CA ALA A 35 20.81 -8.57 4.92
C ALA A 35 20.05 -9.37 3.86
N ALA A 36 19.17 -8.75 3.08
CA ALA A 36 18.46 -9.42 1.98
C ALA A 36 19.44 -9.90 0.89
N LEU A 37 20.43 -9.08 0.54
CA LEU A 37 21.50 -9.43 -0.40
C LEU A 37 22.33 -10.63 0.13
N VAL A 38 22.78 -10.57 1.38
CA VAL A 38 23.56 -11.68 1.99
C VAL A 38 22.76 -12.98 2.07
N ASN A 39 21.44 -12.90 2.28
CA ASN A 39 20.56 -14.07 2.34
C ASN A 39 20.06 -14.55 0.96
N GLY A 40 20.54 -13.98 -0.15
CA GLY A 40 20.13 -14.37 -1.51
C GLY A 40 18.70 -13.97 -1.89
N GLN A 41 18.10 -13.04 -1.15
CA GLN A 41 16.75 -12.51 -1.41
C GLN A 41 16.78 -11.30 -2.34
N LEU A 42 17.95 -10.70 -2.50
CA LEU A 42 18.22 -9.60 -3.42
C LEU A 42 19.41 -10.00 -4.30
N ASP A 43 19.26 -9.85 -5.61
CA ASP A 43 20.33 -10.07 -6.60
C ASP A 43 21.00 -8.73 -6.95
N PRO A 44 22.28 -8.72 -7.38
CA PRO A 44 22.93 -7.53 -7.94
C PRO A 44 22.10 -6.74 -8.96
N LEU A 45 21.26 -7.38 -9.77
CA LEU A 45 20.36 -6.71 -10.73
C LEU A 45 19.38 -5.72 -10.06
N ALA A 46 19.06 -5.89 -8.78
CA ALA A 46 18.22 -4.96 -8.02
C ALA A 46 18.86 -3.57 -7.85
N VAL A 47 20.17 -3.42 -8.13
CA VAL A 47 20.83 -2.11 -8.16
C VAL A 47 20.18 -1.18 -9.19
N ILE A 48 19.63 -1.71 -10.28
CA ILE A 48 18.98 -0.93 -11.35
C ILE A 48 17.75 -0.18 -10.81
N PRO A 49 16.72 -0.84 -10.24
CA PRO A 49 15.58 -0.15 -9.66
C PRO A 49 15.97 0.79 -8.52
N VAL A 50 16.87 0.38 -7.63
CA VAL A 50 17.26 1.19 -6.47
C VAL A 50 17.96 2.47 -6.92
N THR A 51 18.93 2.38 -7.82
CA THR A 51 19.62 3.56 -8.36
C THR A 51 18.70 4.43 -9.20
N SER A 52 17.79 3.84 -9.97
CA SER A 52 16.77 4.59 -10.73
C SER A 52 15.89 5.42 -9.79
N LEU A 53 15.46 4.86 -8.65
CA LEU A 53 14.72 5.60 -7.62
C LEU A 53 15.55 6.76 -7.03
N LEU A 54 16.86 6.61 -6.85
CA LEU A 54 17.74 7.71 -6.42
C LEU A 54 17.85 8.81 -7.48
N PHE A 55 17.99 8.46 -8.76
CA PHE A 55 17.98 9.43 -9.87
C PHE A 55 16.64 10.16 -9.96
N VAL A 56 15.54 9.45 -9.79
CA VAL A 56 14.20 10.06 -9.74
C VAL A 56 14.08 11.02 -8.56
N ALA A 57 14.57 10.65 -7.38
CA ALA A 57 14.58 11.55 -6.20
C ALA A 57 15.38 12.83 -6.47
N TYR A 58 16.51 12.70 -7.13
CA TYR A 58 17.32 13.83 -7.56
C TYR A 58 16.57 14.72 -8.57
N ALA A 59 15.90 14.11 -9.56
CA ALA A 59 15.19 14.81 -10.64
C ALA A 59 13.97 15.61 -10.15
N VAL A 60 13.22 15.07 -9.19
CA VAL A 60 12.02 15.73 -8.61
C VAL A 60 12.34 16.77 -7.53
N SER A 61 13.63 17.00 -7.22
CA SER A 61 14.04 17.96 -6.19
C SER A 61 13.60 19.40 -6.51
N PRO A 62 13.20 20.23 -5.52
CA PRO A 62 12.66 21.58 -5.74
C PRO A 62 13.58 22.53 -6.53
N HIS A 63 14.89 22.33 -6.49
CA HIS A 63 15.88 23.18 -7.17
C HIS A 63 16.18 22.77 -8.62
N ARG A 64 15.49 21.74 -9.15
CA ARG A 64 15.68 21.29 -10.54
C ARG A 64 14.77 22.03 -11.50
N LYS A 65 15.16 22.01 -12.77
CA LYS A 65 14.36 22.58 -13.88
C LYS A 65 13.04 21.81 -13.99
N ARG A 66 11.93 22.50 -14.31
CA ARG A 66 10.58 21.90 -14.38
C ARG A 66 10.51 20.67 -15.29
N TYR A 67 11.17 20.68 -16.45
CA TYR A 67 11.16 19.52 -17.34
C TYR A 67 11.80 18.28 -16.71
N LEU A 68 12.86 18.43 -15.92
CA LEU A 68 13.48 17.32 -15.19
C LEU A 68 12.54 16.77 -14.11
N GLN A 69 11.79 17.64 -13.43
CA GLN A 69 10.80 17.22 -12.44
C GLN A 69 9.67 16.42 -13.11
N TYR A 70 9.15 16.87 -14.27
CA TYR A 70 8.13 16.14 -15.01
C TYR A 70 8.63 14.77 -15.50
N ILE A 71 9.84 14.72 -16.08
CA ILE A 71 10.48 13.46 -16.49
C ILE A 71 10.68 12.55 -15.28
N GLY A 72 11.12 13.10 -14.15
CA GLY A 72 11.28 12.37 -12.88
C GLY A 72 9.96 11.76 -12.40
N HIS A 73 8.87 12.52 -12.40
CA HIS A 73 7.54 12.01 -12.03
C HIS A 73 7.01 10.96 -13.00
N ALA A 74 7.26 11.10 -14.30
CA ALA A 74 6.88 10.10 -15.30
C ALA A 74 7.67 8.79 -15.09
N LEU A 75 8.98 8.89 -14.89
CA LEU A 75 9.83 7.74 -14.59
C LEU A 75 9.46 7.09 -13.25
N PHE A 76 9.13 7.88 -12.22
CA PHE A 76 8.64 7.38 -10.95
C PHE A 76 7.38 6.51 -11.14
N LEU A 77 6.41 6.98 -11.92
CA LEU A 77 5.18 6.23 -12.17
C LEU A 77 5.45 4.88 -12.84
N VAL A 78 6.34 4.86 -13.85
CA VAL A 78 6.75 3.62 -14.52
C VAL A 78 7.42 2.65 -13.53
N LEU A 79 8.37 3.15 -12.73
CA LEU A 79 9.04 2.34 -11.71
C LEU A 79 8.08 1.84 -10.63
N ALA A 80 7.16 2.70 -10.17
CA ALA A 80 6.17 2.35 -9.16
C ALA A 80 5.26 1.21 -9.66
N ILE A 81 4.78 1.28 -10.90
CA ILE A 81 4.00 0.21 -11.52
C ILE A 81 4.84 -1.06 -11.63
N ALA A 82 6.05 -0.99 -12.18
CA ALA A 82 6.90 -2.15 -12.40
C ALA A 82 7.30 -2.85 -11.08
N LEU A 83 7.59 -2.09 -10.02
CA LEU A 83 7.88 -2.63 -8.69
C LEU A 83 6.64 -3.22 -8.02
N ASN A 84 5.46 -2.61 -8.16
CA ASN A 84 4.21 -3.15 -7.61
C ASN A 84 3.76 -4.42 -8.33
N MET A 85 4.06 -4.55 -9.62
CA MET A 85 3.73 -5.71 -10.43
C MET A 85 4.84 -6.78 -10.41
N HIS A 86 5.91 -6.59 -9.64
CA HIS A 86 7.06 -7.51 -9.56
C HIS A 86 7.74 -7.77 -10.91
N TRP A 87 7.72 -6.78 -11.82
CA TRP A 87 8.29 -6.90 -13.18
C TRP A 87 9.80 -6.67 -13.22
N LEU A 88 10.37 -6.02 -12.22
CA LEU A 88 11.80 -5.71 -12.19
C LEU A 88 12.60 -6.88 -11.60
N PRO A 89 13.77 -7.20 -12.18
CA PRO A 89 14.56 -8.34 -11.75
C PRO A 89 15.26 -8.09 -10.41
N GLY A 90 15.69 -9.20 -9.81
CA GLY A 90 16.58 -9.21 -8.66
C GLY A 90 15.90 -9.11 -7.29
N PHE A 91 14.58 -9.22 -7.23
CA PHE A 91 13.83 -9.37 -5.99
C PHE A 91 13.30 -10.80 -5.85
N HIS A 92 13.80 -11.53 -4.86
CA HIS A 92 13.35 -12.88 -4.52
C HIS A 92 12.57 -12.84 -3.22
N ASN A 93 11.31 -12.40 -3.33
CA ASN A 93 10.42 -12.21 -2.19
C ASN A 93 10.10 -13.56 -1.51
N PRO A 94 10.44 -13.78 -0.22
CA PRO A 94 10.17 -15.04 0.46
C PRO A 94 8.67 -15.23 0.70
N ARG A 95 8.18 -16.44 0.40
CA ARG A 95 6.86 -16.90 0.81
C ARG A 95 6.89 -17.23 2.30
N VAL A 96 6.05 -16.57 3.09
CA VAL A 96 6.01 -16.72 4.56
C VAL A 96 4.69 -17.28 5.09
N ILE A 97 3.62 -17.22 4.30
CA ILE A 97 2.37 -17.91 4.57
C ILE A 97 1.99 -18.67 3.30
N GLY A 98 1.61 -19.93 3.44
CA GLY A 98 0.80 -20.64 2.46
C GLY A 98 1.54 -21.51 1.43
N PRO A 99 0.75 -22.15 0.53
CA PRO A 99 -0.71 -22.00 0.40
C PRO A 99 -1.47 -22.56 1.61
N GLU A 100 -2.32 -21.76 2.25
CA GLU A 100 -3.06 -22.12 3.47
C GLU A 100 -4.53 -21.72 3.35
N ARG A 101 -5.45 -22.59 3.76
CA ARG A 101 -6.88 -22.27 3.84
C ARG A 101 -7.22 -21.85 5.27
N PHE A 102 -7.60 -20.59 5.47
CA PHE A 102 -8.01 -20.12 6.79
C PHE A 102 -9.45 -20.49 7.17
N THR A 103 -10.27 -20.84 6.19
CA THR A 103 -11.59 -21.48 6.37
C THR A 103 -11.75 -22.56 5.31
N VAL A 104 -12.61 -23.55 5.57
CA VAL A 104 -12.79 -24.72 4.67
C VAL A 104 -13.23 -24.32 3.27
N ASP A 105 -14.07 -23.29 3.19
CA ASP A 105 -14.69 -22.74 1.99
C ASP A 105 -13.85 -21.67 1.28
N ALA A 106 -12.68 -21.29 1.81
CA ALA A 106 -11.81 -20.29 1.20
C ALA A 106 -10.92 -20.89 0.10
N VAL A 107 -10.60 -20.06 -0.90
CA VAL A 107 -9.42 -20.33 -1.74
C VAL A 107 -8.14 -20.26 -0.89
N PRO A 108 -7.08 -21.03 -1.22
CA PRO A 108 -5.82 -20.95 -0.47
C PRO A 108 -5.19 -19.56 -0.54
N PHE A 109 -4.86 -19.00 0.62
CA PHE A 109 -4.11 -17.76 0.72
C PHE A 109 -2.61 -18.02 0.69
N THR A 110 -1.87 -17.12 0.06
CA THR A 110 -0.39 -17.09 0.12
C THR A 110 0.05 -15.67 0.41
N MET A 111 1.05 -15.51 1.29
CA MET A 111 1.68 -14.23 1.59
C MET A 111 3.17 -14.28 1.36
N TYR A 112 3.66 -13.26 0.68
CA TYR A 112 5.07 -12.98 0.51
C TYR A 112 5.45 -11.76 1.34
N LEU A 113 6.66 -11.75 1.89
CA LEU A 113 7.26 -10.51 2.34
C LEU A 113 8.00 -9.89 1.16
N ASN A 114 7.44 -8.83 0.61
CA ASN A 114 7.98 -8.20 -0.60
C ASN A 114 9.07 -7.19 -0.25
N LEU A 115 10.13 -7.14 -1.07
CA LEU A 115 11.20 -6.14 -1.01
C LEU A 115 10.92 -5.00 -2.00
N ASP A 116 10.59 -5.34 -3.24
CA ASP A 116 10.31 -4.39 -4.32
C ASP A 116 9.16 -3.40 -4.04
N LYS A 117 7.94 -3.89 -3.84
CA LYS A 117 6.74 -3.06 -3.68
C LYS A 117 6.91 -2.01 -2.57
N PRO A 118 7.40 -2.37 -1.36
CA PRO A 118 7.61 -1.38 -0.29
C PRO A 118 8.60 -0.26 -0.62
N LEU A 119 9.56 -0.46 -1.54
CA LEU A 119 10.46 0.62 -1.95
C LEU A 119 9.70 1.86 -2.44
N VAL A 120 8.57 1.66 -3.11
CA VAL A 120 7.72 2.77 -3.57
C VAL A 120 7.19 3.57 -2.39
N GLY A 121 6.69 2.89 -1.35
CA GLY A 121 6.20 3.53 -0.13
C GLY A 121 7.31 4.28 0.60
N PHE A 122 8.46 3.62 0.82
CA PHE A 122 9.63 4.25 1.44
C PHE A 122 10.11 5.47 0.67
N TRP A 123 10.21 5.35 -0.65
CA TRP A 123 10.64 6.45 -1.51
C TRP A 123 9.69 7.65 -1.38
N LEU A 124 8.37 7.41 -1.45
CA LEU A 124 7.37 8.47 -1.33
C LEU A 124 7.44 9.20 0.01
N LEU A 125 7.55 8.44 1.10
CA LEU A 125 7.67 9.03 2.43
C LEU A 125 8.99 9.80 2.53
N LEU A 126 10.13 9.21 2.19
CA LEU A 126 11.45 9.82 2.43
C LEU A 126 11.76 10.99 1.49
N VAL A 127 11.22 10.98 0.26
CA VAL A 127 11.55 11.97 -0.78
C VAL A 127 10.49 13.07 -0.90
N LEU A 128 9.21 12.74 -0.73
CA LEU A 128 8.11 13.67 -1.01
C LEU A 128 7.36 14.06 0.28
N PRO A 129 7.76 15.14 0.97
CA PRO A 129 7.18 15.52 2.26
C PRO A 129 5.69 15.87 2.18
N TRP A 130 5.20 16.31 1.02
CA TRP A 130 3.79 16.66 0.81
C TRP A 130 2.83 15.47 0.91
N THR A 131 3.33 14.24 0.87
CA THR A 131 2.51 13.01 1.00
C THR A 131 1.93 12.87 2.41
N ARG A 132 2.43 13.66 3.37
CA ARG A 132 2.10 13.60 4.79
C ARG A 132 1.66 14.98 5.33
N PRO A 133 0.51 15.51 4.91
CA PRO A 133 -0.01 16.72 5.52
C PRO A 133 -0.23 16.49 7.04
N LEU A 134 0.39 17.34 7.86
CA LEU A 134 0.28 17.25 9.31
C LEU A 134 -1.07 17.83 9.75
N LEU A 135 -1.96 16.97 10.23
CA LEU A 135 -3.23 17.33 10.84
C LEU A 135 -3.20 17.00 12.33
N LYS A 136 -4.05 17.67 13.10
CA LYS A 136 -4.22 17.37 14.53
C LYS A 136 -4.64 15.90 14.68
N TRP A 137 -3.99 15.16 15.57
CA TRP A 137 -4.23 13.71 15.74
C TRP A 137 -5.72 13.38 15.98
N ARG A 138 -6.47 14.23 16.70
CA ARG A 138 -7.91 14.06 16.94
C ARG A 138 -8.74 14.09 15.66
N VAL A 139 -8.36 14.95 14.71
CA VAL A 139 -9.02 15.07 13.41
C VAL A 139 -8.70 13.85 12.56
N ALA A 140 -7.42 13.47 12.50
CA ALA A 140 -6.99 12.25 11.81
C ALA A 140 -7.69 11.00 12.35
N LEU A 141 -7.81 10.87 13.67
CA LEU A 141 -8.49 9.73 14.30
C LEU A 141 -9.99 9.69 13.97
N LYS A 142 -10.70 10.83 14.05
CA LYS A 142 -12.13 10.89 13.72
C LYS A 142 -12.37 10.57 12.24
N ALA A 143 -11.59 11.18 11.35
CA ALA A 143 -11.69 10.92 9.91
C ALA A 143 -11.33 9.47 9.57
N GLY A 144 -10.29 8.93 10.20
CA GLY A 144 -9.87 7.54 10.04
C GLY A 144 -10.95 6.57 10.53
N LEU A 145 -11.52 6.80 11.72
CA LEU A 145 -12.58 5.95 12.27
C LEU A 145 -13.86 6.00 11.41
N GLY A 146 -14.28 7.21 11.01
CA GLY A 146 -15.42 7.36 10.09
C GLY A 146 -15.17 6.67 8.75
N GLY A 147 -13.99 6.86 8.17
CA GLY A 147 -13.56 6.19 6.94
C GLY A 147 -13.54 4.67 7.10
N MET A 148 -12.98 4.15 8.19
CA MET A 148 -12.95 2.73 8.50
C MET A 148 -14.36 2.14 8.56
N LEU A 149 -15.22 2.68 9.42
CA LEU A 149 -16.56 2.15 9.65
C LEU A 149 -17.40 2.18 8.37
N MET A 150 -17.41 3.31 7.67
CA MET A 150 -18.17 3.47 6.42
C MET A 150 -17.65 2.52 5.33
N THR A 151 -16.33 2.49 5.11
CA THR A 151 -15.75 1.69 4.03
C THR A 151 -15.90 0.20 4.29
N THR A 152 -15.63 -0.23 5.52
CA THR A 152 -15.79 -1.62 5.95
C THR A 152 -17.24 -2.07 5.79
N ALA A 153 -18.22 -1.29 6.26
CA ALA A 153 -19.63 -1.64 6.16
C ALA A 153 -20.07 -1.78 4.69
N ILE A 154 -19.77 -0.80 3.85
CA ILE A 154 -20.19 -0.80 2.44
C ILE A 154 -19.49 -1.90 1.66
N CYS A 155 -18.16 -2.03 1.77
CA CYS A 155 -17.41 -3.01 0.99
C CYS A 155 -17.76 -4.44 1.39
N LEU A 156 -17.88 -4.74 2.68
CA LEU A 156 -18.24 -6.09 3.12
C LEU A 156 -19.69 -6.44 2.79
N LEU A 157 -20.61 -5.47 2.84
CA LEU A 157 -21.98 -5.68 2.34
C LEU A 157 -21.96 -6.04 0.85
N ILE A 158 -21.27 -5.26 0.01
CA ILE A 158 -21.15 -5.53 -1.43
C ILE A 158 -20.48 -6.90 -1.67
N ALA A 159 -19.42 -7.22 -0.94
CA ALA A 159 -18.70 -8.49 -1.10
C ALA A 159 -19.58 -9.70 -0.71
N VAL A 160 -20.41 -9.57 0.33
CA VAL A 160 -21.41 -10.59 0.69
C VAL A 160 -22.48 -10.72 -0.39
N LEU A 161 -23.00 -9.60 -0.92
CA LEU A 161 -24.00 -9.61 -2.00
C LEU A 161 -23.45 -10.22 -3.30
N PHE A 162 -22.16 -10.05 -3.58
CA PHE A 162 -21.47 -10.72 -4.68
C PHE A 162 -21.13 -12.20 -4.41
N GLY A 163 -21.40 -12.70 -3.20
CA GLY A 163 -21.04 -14.07 -2.82
C GLY A 163 -19.54 -14.32 -2.75
N LEU A 164 -18.73 -13.26 -2.56
CA LEU A 164 -17.26 -13.39 -2.46
C LEU A 164 -16.81 -13.80 -1.06
N VAL A 165 -17.53 -13.36 -0.03
CA VAL A 165 -17.17 -13.59 1.36
C VAL A 165 -18.42 -13.89 2.18
N ARG A 166 -18.23 -14.56 3.31
CA ARG A 166 -19.26 -14.76 4.33
C ARG A 166 -18.67 -14.58 5.71
N TRP A 167 -19.52 -14.34 6.70
CA TRP A 167 -19.12 -14.25 8.09
C TRP A 167 -18.44 -15.56 8.53
N ALA A 168 -17.18 -15.46 8.95
CA ALA A 168 -16.36 -16.58 9.42
C ALA A 168 -15.26 -16.06 10.38
N PRO A 169 -15.61 -15.72 11.64
CA PRO A 169 -14.66 -15.30 12.66
C PRO A 169 -13.57 -16.35 12.91
N LYS A 170 -12.32 -15.90 12.95
CA LYS A 170 -11.15 -16.76 13.13
C LYS A 170 -9.96 -15.99 13.70
N TRP A 171 -8.99 -16.73 14.21
CA TRP A 171 -7.69 -16.22 14.62
C TRP A 171 -6.57 -17.16 14.15
N PRO A 172 -6.08 -16.99 12.90
CA PRO A 172 -5.01 -17.84 12.36
C PRO A 172 -3.71 -17.73 13.15
N SER A 173 -2.89 -18.78 13.18
CA SER A 173 -1.57 -18.74 13.85
C SER A 173 -0.64 -17.68 13.25
N ALA A 174 -0.75 -17.41 11.95
CA ALA A 174 0.04 -16.41 11.23
C ALA A 174 -0.43 -14.95 11.42
N SER A 175 -1.41 -14.69 12.29
CA SER A 175 -2.07 -13.38 12.44
C SER A 175 -1.10 -12.23 12.69
N TRP A 176 -0.11 -12.39 13.57
CA TRP A 176 0.83 -11.31 13.87
C TRP A 176 1.72 -10.93 12.68
N LEU A 177 2.21 -11.92 11.94
CA LEU A 177 3.00 -11.67 10.75
C LEU A 177 2.15 -11.03 9.64
N TRP A 178 0.91 -11.49 9.48
CA TRP A 178 -0.04 -10.90 8.54
C TRP A 178 -0.34 -9.43 8.90
N LEU A 179 -0.58 -9.11 10.18
CA LEU A 179 -0.84 -7.75 10.64
C LEU A 179 0.34 -6.81 10.39
N LEU A 180 1.56 -7.24 10.72
CA LEU A 180 2.77 -6.46 10.49
C LEU A 180 3.00 -6.21 9.01
N ASN A 181 2.90 -7.25 8.18
CA ASN A 181 3.04 -7.12 6.73
C ASN A 181 1.96 -6.21 6.12
N ASN A 182 0.70 -6.42 6.52
CA ASN A 182 -0.41 -5.65 5.97
C ASN A 182 -0.33 -4.16 6.36
N LEU A 183 -0.01 -3.85 7.62
CA LEU A 183 0.09 -2.46 8.07
C LEU A 183 1.33 -1.76 7.50
N LEU A 184 2.51 -2.34 7.71
CA LEU A 184 3.78 -1.65 7.52
C LEU A 184 4.28 -1.70 6.08
N LEU A 185 3.86 -2.69 5.29
CA LEU A 185 4.33 -2.86 3.91
C LEU A 185 3.20 -2.64 2.90
N VAL A 186 2.07 -3.34 3.05
CA VAL A 186 0.98 -3.26 2.05
C VAL A 186 0.25 -1.92 2.14
N THR A 187 -0.45 -1.69 3.25
CA THR A 187 -1.32 -0.52 3.44
C THR A 187 -0.51 0.77 3.41
N LEU A 188 0.64 0.82 4.09
CA LEU A 188 1.52 2.00 4.07
C LEU A 188 1.91 2.38 2.64
N THR A 189 2.34 1.40 1.83
CA THR A 189 2.79 1.65 0.45
C THR A 189 1.64 2.08 -0.44
N GLU A 190 0.51 1.37 -0.36
CA GLU A 190 -0.66 1.67 -1.19
C GLU A 190 -1.24 3.04 -0.85
N GLU A 191 -1.43 3.37 0.42
CA GLU A 191 -1.93 4.69 0.79
C GLU A 191 -0.92 5.80 0.46
N ALA A 192 0.38 5.57 0.62
CA ALA A 192 1.38 6.55 0.19
C ALA A 192 1.29 6.83 -1.31
N LEU A 193 1.14 5.79 -2.15
CA LEU A 193 1.05 5.91 -3.59
C LEU A 193 -0.28 6.51 -4.06
N PHE A 194 -1.41 5.95 -3.64
CA PHE A 194 -2.71 6.37 -4.16
C PHE A 194 -3.22 7.65 -3.50
N ARG A 195 -2.99 7.85 -2.19
CA ARG A 195 -3.58 8.98 -1.45
C ARG A 195 -2.55 10.10 -1.31
N GLY A 196 -1.36 9.78 -0.83
CA GLY A 196 -0.28 10.76 -0.69
C GLY A 196 0.19 11.32 -2.04
N TYR A 197 0.55 10.45 -2.98
CA TYR A 197 1.13 10.82 -4.26
C TYR A 197 0.09 11.16 -5.33
N LEU A 198 -0.80 10.22 -5.68
CA LEU A 198 -1.78 10.45 -6.76
C LEU A 198 -2.86 11.46 -6.36
N GLN A 199 -3.69 11.17 -5.35
CA GLN A 199 -4.75 12.07 -4.93
C GLN A 199 -4.20 13.43 -4.46
N GLY A 200 -3.23 13.42 -3.53
CA GLY A 200 -2.61 14.65 -3.03
C GLY A 200 -1.87 15.44 -4.13
N GLY A 201 -1.19 14.74 -5.04
CA GLY A 201 -0.48 15.36 -6.18
C GLY A 201 -1.43 16.00 -7.19
N LEU A 202 -2.48 15.28 -7.59
CA LEU A 202 -3.49 15.79 -8.51
C LEU A 202 -4.26 16.97 -7.92
N SER A 203 -4.65 16.92 -6.64
CA SER A 203 -5.28 18.06 -5.96
C SER A 203 -4.41 19.33 -6.03
N ARG A 204 -3.08 19.20 -5.88
CA ARG A 204 -2.16 20.35 -6.00
C ARG A 204 -1.96 20.80 -7.44
N LEU A 205 -1.78 19.86 -8.38
CA LEU A 205 -1.58 20.17 -9.79
C LEU A 205 -2.80 20.89 -10.38
N LEU A 206 -3.99 20.48 -9.96
CA LEU A 206 -5.26 20.99 -10.45
C LEU A 206 -5.83 22.09 -9.55
N SER A 207 -5.09 22.64 -8.58
CA SER A 207 -5.62 23.52 -7.53
C SER A 207 -6.34 24.79 -8.05
N GLN A 208 -6.05 25.20 -9.28
CA GLN A 208 -6.72 26.30 -9.98
C GLN A 208 -8.16 25.98 -10.44
N TYR A 209 -8.54 24.70 -10.49
CA TYR A 209 -9.86 24.25 -10.94
C TYR A 209 -10.80 23.98 -9.76
N ARG A 210 -12.06 24.41 -9.89
CA ARG A 210 -13.10 24.27 -8.84
C ARG A 210 -13.30 22.83 -8.33
N TYR A 211 -13.12 21.84 -9.21
CA TYR A 211 -13.38 20.43 -8.92
C TYR A 211 -12.11 19.60 -8.69
N ALA A 212 -10.96 20.24 -8.44
CA ALA A 212 -9.66 19.59 -8.31
C ALA A 212 -9.66 18.37 -7.37
N ASP A 213 -10.18 18.55 -6.15
CA ASP A 213 -10.22 17.49 -5.14
C ASP A 213 -11.13 16.32 -5.53
N VAL A 214 -12.26 16.60 -6.19
CA VAL A 214 -13.20 15.57 -6.63
C VAL A 214 -12.55 14.75 -7.75
N ILE A 215 -11.93 15.42 -8.72
CA ILE A 215 -11.22 14.76 -9.82
C ILE A 215 -10.08 13.91 -9.26
N ALA A 216 -9.26 14.45 -8.36
CA ALA A 216 -8.16 13.74 -7.75
C ALA A 216 -8.61 12.49 -6.97
N LEU A 217 -9.68 12.61 -6.18
CA LEU A 217 -10.30 11.49 -5.45
C LEU A 217 -10.79 10.42 -6.43
N SER A 218 -11.56 10.81 -7.45
CA SER A 218 -12.14 9.88 -8.43
C SER A 218 -11.07 9.14 -9.21
N VAL A 219 -10.05 9.84 -9.70
CA VAL A 219 -8.93 9.24 -10.44
C VAL A 219 -8.16 8.25 -9.55
N ALA A 220 -7.81 8.65 -8.32
CA ALA A 220 -7.10 7.77 -7.40
C ALA A 220 -7.92 6.52 -7.03
N ALA A 221 -9.22 6.67 -6.80
CA ALA A 221 -10.12 5.56 -6.48
C ALA A 221 -10.26 4.56 -7.65
N VAL A 222 -10.44 5.06 -8.88
CA VAL A 222 -10.53 4.20 -10.07
C VAL A 222 -9.22 3.45 -10.30
N LEU A 223 -8.08 4.13 -10.22
CA LEU A 223 -6.77 3.48 -10.38
C LEU A 223 -6.50 2.45 -9.28
N PHE A 224 -6.93 2.72 -8.04
CA PHE A 224 -6.83 1.77 -6.93
C PHE A 224 -7.69 0.52 -7.21
N GLY A 225 -8.92 0.68 -7.71
CA GLY A 225 -9.75 -0.44 -8.14
C GLY A 225 -9.12 -1.26 -9.27
N LEU A 226 -8.61 -0.59 -10.32
CA LEU A 226 -7.95 -1.25 -11.44
C LEU A 226 -6.70 -2.04 -11.02
N ALA A 227 -5.97 -1.59 -10.00
CA ALA A 227 -4.84 -2.32 -9.45
C ALA A 227 -5.22 -3.68 -8.84
N HIS A 228 -6.51 -3.88 -8.52
CA HIS A 228 -7.06 -5.14 -7.99
C HIS A 228 -7.67 -6.05 -9.06
N PHE A 229 -7.47 -5.74 -10.34
CA PHE A 229 -8.05 -6.50 -11.47
C PHE A 229 -7.66 -8.00 -11.46
N ALA A 230 -6.49 -8.36 -10.93
CA ALA A 230 -6.07 -9.75 -10.81
C ALA A 230 -7.02 -10.61 -9.94
N GLY A 231 -7.81 -9.99 -9.06
CA GLY A 231 -8.86 -10.67 -8.29
C GLY A 231 -10.15 -10.90 -9.10
N GLY A 232 -10.35 -10.20 -10.22
CA GLY A 232 -11.58 -10.18 -11.01
C GLY A 232 -12.32 -8.85 -10.94
N TRP A 233 -13.35 -8.68 -11.77
CA TRP A 233 -14.08 -7.41 -11.90
C TRP A 233 -14.78 -6.99 -10.60
N GLN A 234 -15.25 -7.94 -9.77
CA GLN A 234 -15.86 -7.64 -8.48
C GLN A 234 -14.87 -6.96 -7.53
N TRP A 235 -13.60 -7.37 -7.58
CA TRP A 235 -12.53 -6.75 -6.80
C TRP A 235 -12.16 -5.37 -7.32
N VAL A 236 -12.32 -5.10 -8.63
CA VAL A 236 -12.20 -3.75 -9.17
C VAL A 236 -13.29 -2.84 -8.59
N VAL A 237 -14.54 -3.31 -8.54
CA VAL A 237 -15.66 -2.55 -7.96
C VAL A 237 -15.42 -2.29 -6.46
N LEU A 238 -15.10 -3.33 -5.69
CA LEU A 238 -14.78 -3.20 -4.26
C LEU A 238 -13.59 -2.27 -4.04
N GLY A 239 -12.54 -2.40 -4.85
CA GLY A 239 -11.38 -1.54 -4.82
C GLY A 239 -11.75 -0.08 -5.11
N CYS A 240 -12.58 0.23 -6.11
CA CYS A 240 -13.05 1.59 -6.37
C CYS A 240 -13.81 2.18 -5.17
N VAL A 241 -14.72 1.41 -4.57
CA VAL A 241 -15.51 1.84 -3.40
C VAL A 241 -14.61 2.08 -2.19
N ALA A 242 -13.69 1.14 -1.92
CA ALA A 242 -12.67 1.29 -0.89
C ALA A 242 -11.77 2.52 -1.16
N GLY A 243 -11.42 2.70 -2.43
CA GLY A 243 -10.77 3.85 -3.04
C GLY A 243 -11.32 5.18 -2.54
N ILE A 244 -12.62 5.37 -2.73
CA ILE A 244 -13.37 6.56 -2.31
C ILE A 244 -13.31 6.72 -0.78
N GLY A 245 -13.59 5.65 -0.03
CA GLY A 245 -13.61 5.68 1.43
C GLY A 245 -12.27 6.11 2.04
N TYR A 246 -11.17 5.49 1.60
CA TYR A 246 -9.82 5.85 2.06
C TYR A 246 -9.41 7.24 1.58
N GLY A 247 -9.83 7.64 0.37
CA GLY A 247 -9.55 8.97 -0.16
C GLY A 247 -10.29 10.09 0.58
N LEU A 248 -11.49 9.83 1.10
CA LEU A 248 -12.20 10.75 1.99
C LEU A 248 -11.53 10.82 3.36
N ALA A 249 -11.11 9.67 3.92
CA ALA A 249 -10.32 9.63 5.15
C ALA A 249 -9.01 10.44 5.00
N TYR A 250 -8.32 10.30 3.86
CA TYR A 250 -7.15 11.10 3.51
C TYR A 250 -7.46 12.60 3.45
N ARG A 251 -8.54 12.98 2.76
CA ARG A 251 -8.92 14.38 2.58
C ARG A 251 -9.16 15.09 3.93
N PHE A 252 -9.80 14.42 4.86
CA PHE A 252 -10.18 15.02 6.14
C PHE A 252 -9.21 14.72 7.28
N GLY A 253 -8.35 13.72 7.16
CA GLY A 253 -7.48 13.23 8.24
C GLY A 253 -6.03 12.95 7.85
N GLY A 254 -5.66 13.15 6.59
CA GLY A 254 -4.31 12.94 6.08
C GLY A 254 -3.96 11.46 5.91
N LEU A 255 -2.69 11.19 5.60
CA LEU A 255 -2.22 9.84 5.26
C LEU A 255 -2.49 8.81 6.36
N GLY A 256 -2.34 9.19 7.63
CA GLY A 256 -2.58 8.29 8.76
C GLY A 256 -4.04 7.85 8.87
N ALA A 257 -4.99 8.73 8.55
CA ALA A 257 -6.40 8.38 8.55
C ALA A 257 -6.76 7.38 7.44
N ALA A 258 -6.15 7.55 6.26
CA ALA A 258 -6.32 6.63 5.13
C ALA A 258 -5.76 5.24 5.44
N ILE A 259 -4.54 5.19 6.00
CA ILE A 259 -3.91 3.94 6.46
C ILE A 259 -4.77 3.25 7.51
N PHE A 260 -5.28 4.00 8.48
CA PHE A 260 -6.15 3.44 9.52
C PHE A 260 -7.45 2.87 8.93
N ALA A 261 -8.10 3.60 8.01
CA ALA A 261 -9.32 3.15 7.35
C ALA A 261 -9.10 1.87 6.52
N HIS A 262 -8.03 1.84 5.72
CA HIS A 262 -7.69 0.70 4.88
C HIS A 262 -7.27 -0.51 5.71
N PHE A 263 -6.33 -0.34 6.63
CA PHE A 263 -5.90 -1.41 7.52
C PHE A 263 -7.08 -1.97 8.33
N GLY A 264 -7.98 -1.11 8.84
CA GLY A 264 -9.15 -1.52 9.58
C GLY A 264 -10.14 -2.37 8.76
N LEU A 265 -10.36 -2.03 7.49
CA LEU A 265 -11.11 -2.89 6.56
C LEU A 265 -10.42 -4.24 6.38
N ASN A 266 -9.12 -4.23 6.10
CA ASN A 266 -8.35 -5.46 5.89
C ASN A 266 -8.41 -6.37 7.11
N VAL A 267 -8.24 -5.81 8.32
CA VAL A 267 -8.31 -6.52 9.60
C VAL A 267 -9.70 -7.12 9.79
N THR A 268 -10.77 -6.36 9.52
CA THR A 268 -12.15 -6.84 9.67
C THR A 268 -12.43 -7.97 8.69
N HIS A 269 -12.01 -7.83 7.43
CA HIS A 269 -12.14 -8.87 6.42
C HIS A 269 -11.35 -10.13 6.84
N PHE A 270 -10.07 -9.99 7.20
CA PHE A 270 -9.19 -11.10 7.54
C PHE A 270 -9.68 -11.89 8.76
N PHE A 271 -10.12 -11.23 9.82
CA PHE A 271 -10.51 -11.91 11.05
C PHE A 271 -11.97 -12.33 11.08
N LEU A 272 -12.89 -11.58 10.48
CA LEU A 272 -14.34 -11.80 10.66
C LEU A 272 -15.03 -12.44 9.45
N PHE A 273 -14.40 -12.46 8.28
CA PHE A 273 -15.00 -12.98 7.04
C PHE A 273 -14.09 -14.00 6.37
N THR A 274 -14.64 -14.87 5.52
CA THR A 274 -13.84 -15.78 4.67
C THR A 274 -12.74 -15.01 3.95
N TYR A 275 -11.50 -15.51 4.00
CA TYR A 275 -10.33 -14.81 3.48
C TYR A 275 -9.44 -15.76 2.66
N PRO A 276 -8.98 -15.35 1.45
CA PRO A 276 -9.20 -14.03 0.84
C PRO A 276 -10.56 -13.91 0.14
N MET A 277 -11.17 -15.04 -0.23
CA MET A 277 -12.53 -15.14 -0.76
C MET A 277 -12.99 -16.60 -0.74
N LEU A 278 -14.29 -16.80 -0.91
CA LEU A 278 -14.90 -18.10 -1.14
C LEU A 278 -14.33 -18.75 -2.40
N GLN A 279 -14.10 -20.06 -2.32
CA GLN A 279 -13.84 -20.88 -3.48
C GLN A 279 -15.12 -20.94 -4.31
N SER A 280 -15.07 -20.51 -5.56
CA SER A 280 -16.22 -20.61 -6.47
C SER A 280 -16.64 -22.07 -6.60
N THR A 281 -17.82 -22.40 -6.09
CA THR A 281 -18.52 -23.62 -6.49
C THR A 281 -19.12 -23.33 -7.86
N GLY A 282 -18.42 -23.70 -8.94
CA GLY A 282 -19.07 -23.76 -10.26
C GLY A 282 -20.28 -24.70 -10.20
N PRO A 283 -21.27 -24.56 -11.10
CA PRO A 283 -22.33 -25.55 -11.19
C PRO A 283 -21.72 -26.92 -11.52
N LEU A 284 -22.20 -27.96 -10.83
CA LEU A 284 -21.96 -29.37 -11.18
C LEU A 284 -22.45 -29.66 -12.61
#